data_AF-H1L0Z1-F1
#
_entry.id   AF-H1L0Z1-F1
#
_cell.length_a   1.000
_cell.length_b   1.000
_cell.length_c   1.000
_cell.angle_alpha   90.00
_cell.angle_beta   90.00
_cell.angle_gamma   90.00
#
_symmetry.space_group_name_H-M   'P 1'
#
loop_
_entity.id
_entity.type
_entity.pdbx_description
1 polymer ?
#
loop_
_entity_poly.entity_id
_entity_poly.type
_entity_poly.pdbx_seq_one_letter_code
_entity_poly.pdbx_strand_id
1 'polypeptide(L)'
;MFEYIIELISIVISIKILTKIGNYLKGRKIFENDGWFVKFVWWWVCYLVMYYVWAILANMFGYGNRPNEWEMLILFSSVCGFSSRYYGKVGFGLLLIFTFLVGAGGPNTLLRVITAMLFFFITRYYDYGENIESGSSHIDNTTYKDELDLLNYYLLKAKELSSEALEDLQNNNVDDAVKKWNKSLEHYKKAEKIAKLRKDDELISSINKNIKTIVQNVLNIKIKSISDKIGG
;
A
#
# COMPACT_ATOMS: atom_id res chain seq x y z
N MET A 1 20.00 -27.91 -10.30
CA MET A 1 18.56 -27.64 -10.60
C MET A 1 17.68 -28.02 -9.40
N PHE A 2 17.87 -29.19 -8.78
CA PHE A 2 17.18 -29.58 -7.53
C PHE A 2 17.52 -28.69 -6.32
N GLU A 3 18.74 -28.17 -6.22
CA GLU A 3 19.17 -27.22 -5.16
C GLU A 3 18.28 -25.97 -5.10
N TYR A 4 18.01 -25.34 -6.26
CA TYR A 4 17.12 -24.18 -6.36
C TYR A 4 15.67 -24.49 -5.96
N ILE A 5 15.20 -25.74 -6.12
CA ILE A 5 13.86 -26.14 -5.68
C ILE A 5 13.79 -26.14 -4.15
N ILE A 6 14.83 -26.66 -3.50
CA ILE A 6 14.93 -26.70 -2.04
C ILE A 6 15.05 -25.29 -1.47
N GLU A 7 15.84 -24.42 -2.11
CA GLU A 7 15.91 -23.00 -1.75
C GLU A 7 14.53 -22.35 -1.82
N LEU A 8 13.79 -22.54 -2.91
CA LEU A 8 12.46 -21.95 -3.10
C LEU A 8 11.47 -22.47 -2.04
N ILE A 9 11.49 -23.78 -1.76
CA ILE A 9 10.70 -24.39 -0.68
C ILE A 9 11.08 -23.81 0.68
N SER A 10 12.39 -23.66 0.95
CA SER A 10 12.89 -23.11 2.22
C SER A 10 12.46 -21.66 2.42
N ILE A 11 12.48 -20.85 1.36
CA ILE A 11 12.03 -19.46 1.38
C ILE A 11 10.52 -19.42 1.65
N VAL A 12 9.72 -20.24 0.97
CA VAL A 12 8.27 -20.29 1.17
C VAL A 12 7.91 -20.68 2.61
N ILE A 13 8.56 -21.71 3.17
CA ILE A 13 8.33 -22.14 4.56
C ILE A 13 8.75 -21.02 5.53
N SER A 14 9.89 -20.37 5.27
CA SER A 14 10.39 -19.29 6.11
C SER A 14 9.47 -18.07 6.10
N ILE A 15 8.93 -17.70 4.94
CA ILE A 15 7.94 -16.63 4.80
C ILE A 15 6.73 -16.95 5.69
N LYS A 16 6.18 -18.17 5.64
CA LYS A 16 5.03 -18.54 6.48
C LYS A 16 5.31 -18.40 7.98
N ILE A 17 6.48 -18.85 8.43
CA ILE A 17 6.89 -18.73 9.83
C ILE A 17 7.07 -17.26 10.22
N LEU A 18 7.80 -16.50 9.41
CA LEU A 18 8.13 -15.11 9.67
C LEU A 18 6.91 -14.18 9.56
N THR A 19 5.94 -14.48 8.69
CA THR A 19 4.68 -13.75 8.60
C THR A 19 3.87 -13.91 9.88
N LYS A 20 3.83 -15.13 10.46
CA LYS A 20 3.17 -15.38 11.75
C LYS A 20 3.84 -14.61 12.89
N ILE A 21 5.18 -14.63 12.95
CA ILE A 21 5.95 -13.89 13.96
C ILE A 21 5.80 -12.38 13.77
N GLY A 22 5.90 -11.90 12.53
CA GLY A 22 5.81 -10.48 12.18
C GLY A 22 4.43 -9.90 12.48
N ASN A 23 3.37 -10.63 12.16
CA ASN A 23 1.99 -10.25 12.52
C ASN A 23 1.80 -10.19 14.04
N TYR A 24 2.36 -11.13 14.80
CA TYR A 24 2.34 -11.11 16.27
C TYR A 24 3.05 -9.87 16.83
N LEU A 25 4.23 -9.55 16.33
CA LEU A 25 5.01 -8.37 16.75
C LEU A 25 4.34 -7.06 16.34
N LYS A 26 3.71 -7.02 15.15
CA LYS A 26 2.92 -5.88 14.67
C LYS A 26 1.71 -5.62 15.57
N GLY A 27 1.01 -6.67 16.02
CA GLY A 27 -0.09 -6.54 16.98
C GLY A 27 0.33 -5.95 18.34
N ARG A 28 1.60 -6.07 18.71
CA ARG A 28 2.19 -5.46 19.91
C ARG A 28 2.76 -4.06 19.69
N LYS A 29 2.58 -3.47 18.50
CA LYS A 29 3.10 -2.13 18.14
C LYS A 29 4.61 -1.99 18.25
N ILE A 30 5.35 -3.11 18.19
CA ILE A 30 6.82 -3.12 18.35
C ILE A 30 7.49 -2.37 17.19
N PHE A 31 6.91 -2.41 16.00
CA PHE A 31 7.40 -1.70 14.81
C PHE A 31 6.94 -0.24 14.69
N GLU A 32 6.01 0.23 15.54
CA GLU A 32 5.50 1.62 15.53
C GLU A 32 6.48 2.58 16.22
N ASN A 33 7.36 2.06 17.07
CA ASN A 33 8.41 2.86 17.68
C ASN A 33 9.54 3.04 16.67
N ASP A 34 9.91 4.28 16.32
CA ASP A 34 10.89 4.65 15.29
C ASP A 34 12.35 4.23 15.61
N GLY A 35 12.54 3.29 16.53
CA GLY A 35 13.82 2.68 16.81
C GLY A 35 14.33 1.91 15.60
N TRP A 36 15.26 2.51 14.85
CA TRP A 36 16.08 1.83 13.84
C TRP A 36 16.65 0.50 14.35
N PHE A 37 16.93 0.41 15.66
CA PHE A 37 17.38 -0.78 16.35
C PHE A 37 16.38 -1.94 16.28
N VAL A 38 15.07 -1.68 16.43
CA VAL A 38 14.04 -2.74 16.34
C VAL A 38 13.96 -3.30 14.93
N LYS A 39 14.03 -2.43 13.92
CA LYS A 39 14.06 -2.83 12.51
C LYS A 39 15.32 -3.65 12.22
N PHE A 40 16.47 -3.21 12.74
CA PHE A 40 17.75 -3.93 12.63
C PHE A 40 17.70 -5.32 13.28
N VAL A 41 17.19 -5.44 14.50
CA VAL A 41 17.01 -6.73 15.20
C VAL A 41 16.06 -7.62 14.41
N TRP A 42 14.98 -7.06 13.87
CA TRP A 42 14.03 -7.82 13.06
C TRP A 42 14.66 -8.39 11.77
N TRP A 43 15.51 -7.63 11.11
CA TRP A 43 16.25 -8.12 9.95
C TRP A 43 17.14 -9.32 10.29
N TRP A 44 17.79 -9.30 11.45
CA TRP A 44 18.55 -10.46 11.96
C TRP A 44 17.66 -11.65 12.28
N VAL A 45 16.46 -11.43 12.83
CA VAL A 45 15.49 -12.51 13.06
C VAL A 45 15.07 -13.13 11.73
N CYS A 46 14.76 -12.32 10.71
CA CYS A 46 14.46 -12.82 9.35
C CYS A 46 15.61 -13.65 8.79
N TYR A 47 16.84 -13.14 8.89
CA TYR A 47 18.05 -13.84 8.44
C TYR A 47 18.21 -15.19 9.11
N LEU A 48 18.15 -15.24 10.44
CA LEU A 48 18.34 -16.46 11.21
C LEU A 48 17.28 -17.50 10.90
N VAL A 49 16.00 -17.11 10.86
CA VAL A 49 14.91 -18.05 10.55
C VAL A 49 15.07 -18.63 9.14
N MET A 50 15.32 -17.78 8.15
CA MET A 50 15.54 -18.25 6.77
C MET A 50 16.76 -19.18 6.66
N TYR A 51 17.85 -18.83 7.35
CA TYR A 51 19.06 -19.65 7.40
C TYR A 51 18.82 -21.02 8.05
N TYR A 52 18.13 -21.07 9.20
CA TYR A 52 17.86 -22.32 9.89
C TYR A 52 16.89 -23.23 9.12
N VAL A 53 15.84 -22.66 8.52
CA VAL A 53 14.90 -23.43 7.68
C VAL A 53 15.63 -24.01 6.47
N TRP A 54 16.48 -23.22 5.82
CA TRP A 54 17.33 -23.71 4.74
C TRP A 54 18.26 -24.82 5.21
N ALA A 55 18.96 -24.65 6.34
CA ALA A 55 19.91 -25.65 6.85
C ALA A 55 19.23 -26.98 7.22
N ILE A 56 18.02 -26.93 7.79
CA ILE A 56 17.23 -28.13 8.10
C ILE A 56 16.88 -28.88 6.81
N LEU A 57 16.37 -28.17 5.80
CA LEU A 57 16.00 -28.78 4.52
C LEU A 57 17.22 -29.31 3.77
N ALA A 58 18.31 -28.53 3.72
CA ALA A 58 19.57 -28.97 3.13
C ALA A 58 20.04 -30.30 3.73
N ASN A 59 20.01 -30.41 5.06
CA ASN A 59 20.40 -31.64 5.76
C ASN A 59 19.43 -32.81 5.48
N MET A 60 18.12 -32.57 5.39
CA MET A 60 17.12 -33.59 5.04
C MET A 60 17.31 -34.17 3.64
N PHE A 61 17.81 -33.36 2.70
CA PHE A 61 18.04 -33.78 1.31
C PHE A 61 19.52 -34.12 1.02
N GLY A 62 20.38 -34.18 2.03
CA GLY A 62 21.79 -34.60 1.89
C GLY A 62 22.72 -33.55 1.28
N TYR A 63 22.33 -32.28 1.29
CA TYR A 63 23.17 -31.15 0.87
C TYR A 63 24.11 -30.70 2.00
N GLY A 64 25.24 -30.09 1.63
CA GLY A 64 26.22 -29.61 2.60
C GLY A 64 25.64 -28.57 3.56
N ASN A 65 26.05 -28.62 4.84
CA ASN A 65 25.56 -27.73 5.91
C ASN A 65 26.00 -26.25 5.76
N ARG A 66 26.64 -25.88 4.65
CA ARG A 66 27.09 -24.51 4.40
C ARG A 66 26.60 -24.05 3.04
N PRO A 67 25.87 -22.94 2.99
CA PRO A 67 25.41 -22.42 1.73
C PRO A 67 26.61 -21.96 0.90
N ASN A 68 26.61 -22.29 -0.39
CA ASN A 68 27.58 -21.74 -1.33
C ASN A 68 27.33 -20.23 -1.55
N GLU A 69 28.22 -19.54 -2.26
CA GLU A 69 28.09 -18.09 -2.49
C GLU A 69 26.77 -17.69 -3.17
N TRP A 70 26.23 -18.56 -4.03
CA TRP A 70 24.98 -18.31 -4.75
C TRP A 70 23.76 -18.47 -3.84
N GLU A 71 23.75 -19.54 -3.04
CA GLU A 71 22.74 -19.80 -2.01
C GLU A 71 22.71 -18.70 -0.96
N MET A 72 23.89 -18.22 -0.51
CA MET A 72 23.99 -17.08 0.40
C MET A 72 23.42 -15.82 -0.21
N LEU A 73 23.73 -15.55 -1.48
CA LEU A 73 23.22 -14.37 -2.20
C LEU A 73 21.70 -14.43 -2.38
N ILE A 74 21.14 -15.61 -2.67
CA ILE A 74 19.70 -15.84 -2.77
C ILE A 74 19.03 -15.64 -1.40
N LEU A 75 19.55 -16.28 -0.36
CA LEU A 75 19.06 -16.16 1.00
C LEU A 75 19.09 -14.71 1.48
N PHE A 76 20.19 -14.02 1.24
CA PHE A 76 20.35 -12.60 1.60
C PHE A 76 19.35 -11.71 0.86
N SER A 77 19.17 -11.93 -0.44
CA SER A 77 18.20 -11.19 -1.27
C SER A 77 16.77 -11.43 -0.82
N SER A 78 16.43 -12.66 -0.43
CA SER A 78 15.13 -13.02 0.14
C SER A 78 14.91 -12.36 1.51
N VAL A 79 15.91 -12.33 2.38
CA VAL A 79 15.83 -11.64 3.68
C VAL A 79 15.58 -10.15 3.48
N CYS A 80 16.28 -9.50 2.53
CA CYS A 80 16.05 -8.11 2.17
C CYS A 80 14.66 -7.88 1.57
N GLY A 81 14.21 -8.76 0.68
CA GLY A 81 12.89 -8.71 0.06
C GLY A 81 11.77 -8.79 1.10
N PHE A 82 11.85 -9.78 1.99
CA PHE A 82 10.87 -9.98 3.07
C PHE A 82 10.89 -8.85 4.10
N SER A 83 12.09 -8.48 4.57
CA SER A 83 12.25 -7.44 5.60
C SER A 83 11.76 -6.08 5.10
N SER A 84 11.80 -5.81 3.80
CA SER A 84 11.38 -4.54 3.21
C SER A 84 9.95 -4.10 3.56
N ARG A 85 9.08 -5.02 3.99
CA ARG A 85 7.73 -4.74 4.51
C ARG A 85 7.73 -3.89 5.79
N TYR A 86 8.75 -4.05 6.63
CA TYR A 86 8.83 -3.44 7.96
C TYR A 86 9.69 -2.17 7.96
N TYR A 87 10.33 -1.89 6.83
CA TYR A 87 11.17 -0.72 6.61
C TYR A 87 10.39 0.30 5.77
N GLY A 88 10.44 1.58 6.17
CA GLY A 88 9.83 2.67 5.38
C GLY A 88 10.54 2.88 4.03
N LYS A 89 10.05 3.83 3.22
CA LYS A 89 10.56 4.13 1.86
C LYS A 89 12.09 4.27 1.79
N VAL A 90 12.70 4.93 2.77
CA VAL A 90 14.16 5.11 2.86
C VAL A 90 14.88 3.79 3.15
N GLY A 91 14.36 2.99 4.08
CA GLY A 91 14.92 1.68 4.40
C GLY A 91 14.76 0.66 3.27
N PHE A 92 13.67 0.73 2.51
CA PHE A 92 13.51 -0.03 1.26
C PHE A 92 14.60 0.30 0.25
N GLY A 93 14.85 1.60 0.00
CA GLY A 93 15.91 2.02 -0.91
C GLY A 93 17.29 1.50 -0.48
N LEU A 94 17.59 1.58 0.82
CA LEU A 94 18.82 1.04 1.39
C LEU A 94 18.94 -0.48 1.22
N LEU A 95 17.89 -1.26 1.49
CA LEU A 95 17.90 -2.71 1.31
C LEU A 95 18.08 -3.12 -0.16
N LEU A 96 17.49 -2.36 -1.09
CA LEU A 96 17.61 -2.61 -2.52
C LEU A 96 19.03 -2.31 -3.01
N ILE A 97 19.62 -1.19 -2.58
CA ILE A 97 21.03 -0.87 -2.84
C ILE A 97 21.95 -1.94 -2.24
N PHE A 98 21.67 -2.38 -1.02
CA PHE A 98 22.46 -3.41 -0.35
C PHE A 98 22.39 -4.75 -1.09
N THR A 99 21.20 -5.14 -1.57
CA THR A 99 21.02 -6.33 -2.42
C THR A 99 21.81 -6.21 -3.72
N PHE A 100 21.84 -5.02 -4.33
CA PHE A 100 22.64 -4.75 -5.52
C PHE A 100 24.15 -4.87 -5.26
N LEU A 101 24.64 -4.31 -4.15
CA LEU A 101 26.05 -4.37 -3.75
C LEU A 101 26.52 -5.81 -3.49
N VAL A 102 25.68 -6.62 -2.85
CA VAL A 102 25.96 -8.06 -2.63
C VAL A 102 25.98 -8.82 -3.94
N GLY A 103 25.06 -8.51 -4.88
CA GLY A 103 25.04 -9.09 -6.22
C GLY A 103 26.23 -8.70 -7.09
N ALA A 104 26.85 -7.55 -6.83
CA ALA A 104 27.91 -6.97 -7.65
C ALA A 104 29.32 -7.53 -7.37
N GLY A 105 29.50 -8.32 -6.32
CA GLY A 105 30.82 -8.67 -5.76
C GLY A 105 31.64 -9.76 -6.47
N GLY A 106 31.26 -10.24 -7.66
CA GLY A 106 32.01 -11.34 -8.31
C GLY A 106 31.80 -11.51 -9.82
N PRO A 107 32.49 -12.48 -10.45
CA PRO A 107 32.37 -12.76 -11.88
C PRO A 107 30.94 -13.19 -12.24
N ASN A 108 30.49 -12.89 -13.46
CA ASN A 108 29.09 -13.01 -13.89
C ASN A 108 28.12 -12.12 -13.07
N THR A 109 28.59 -10.93 -12.72
CA THR A 109 27.90 -9.86 -11.97
C THR A 109 26.47 -9.63 -12.44
N LEU A 110 26.26 -9.60 -13.75
CA LEU A 110 24.95 -9.32 -14.35
C LEU A 110 23.95 -10.45 -14.04
N LEU A 111 24.36 -11.71 -14.17
CA LEU A 111 23.52 -12.87 -13.83
C LEU A 111 23.22 -12.94 -12.33
N ARG A 112 24.23 -12.68 -11.49
CA ARG A 112 24.09 -12.62 -10.02
C ARG A 112 23.10 -11.54 -9.58
N VAL A 113 23.20 -10.33 -10.16
CA VAL A 113 22.26 -9.22 -9.89
C VAL A 113 20.85 -9.57 -10.34
N ILE A 114 20.67 -10.13 -11.55
CA ILE A 114 19.34 -10.54 -12.03
C ILE A 114 18.72 -11.58 -11.09
N THR A 115 19.48 -12.60 -10.69
CA THR A 115 18.99 -13.64 -9.76
C THR A 115 18.63 -13.04 -8.40
N ALA A 116 19.48 -12.19 -7.83
CA ALA A 116 19.19 -11.48 -6.57
C ALA A 116 17.90 -10.66 -6.66
N MET A 117 17.72 -9.89 -7.74
CA MET A 117 16.51 -9.09 -7.95
C MET A 117 15.26 -9.96 -8.08
N LEU A 118 15.35 -11.07 -8.83
CA LEU A 118 14.25 -12.00 -8.99
C LEU A 118 13.80 -12.57 -7.64
N PHE A 119 14.73 -13.01 -6.79
CA PHE A 119 14.39 -13.52 -5.46
C PHE A 119 13.90 -12.42 -4.49
N PHE A 120 14.46 -11.21 -4.57
CA PHE A 120 13.97 -10.05 -3.81
C PHE A 120 12.50 -9.74 -4.14
N PHE A 121 12.16 -9.68 -5.43
CA PHE A 121 10.80 -9.40 -5.89
C PHE A 121 9.85 -10.58 -5.69
N ILE A 122 10.28 -11.83 -5.89
CA ILE A 122 9.46 -13.02 -5.61
C ILE A 122 9.09 -13.07 -4.14
N THR A 123 10.07 -12.88 -3.25
CA THR A 123 9.83 -12.90 -1.80
C THR A 123 8.86 -11.79 -1.38
N ARG A 124 8.95 -10.62 -2.02
CA ARG A 124 8.02 -9.51 -1.82
C ARG A 124 6.61 -9.79 -2.40
N TYR A 125 6.53 -10.44 -3.56
CA TYR A 125 5.28 -10.72 -4.26
C TYR A 125 4.48 -11.85 -3.60
N TYR A 126 5.16 -12.92 -3.16
CA TYR A 126 4.51 -14.06 -2.51
C TYR A 126 3.83 -13.66 -1.19
N ASP A 127 4.43 -12.71 -0.45
CA ASP A 127 3.82 -12.10 0.74
C ASP A 127 2.61 -11.20 0.41
N TYR A 128 2.57 -10.58 -0.78
CA TYR A 128 1.41 -9.81 -1.23
C TYR A 128 0.19 -10.72 -1.55
N GLY A 129 0.45 -11.95 -2.01
CA GLY A 129 -0.58 -12.95 -2.33
C GLY A 129 -1.20 -13.63 -1.10
N GLU A 130 -0.43 -13.89 -0.03
CA GLU A 130 -0.92 -14.58 1.18
C GLU A 130 -1.87 -13.69 2.04
N ASN A 131 -1.82 -12.36 1.84
CA ASN A 131 -2.79 -11.42 2.40
C ASN A 131 -4.14 -11.40 1.65
N ILE A 132 -4.27 -12.12 0.53
CA ILE A 132 -5.53 -12.22 -0.25
C ILE A 132 -6.35 -13.47 0.17
N GLU A 133 -5.70 -14.54 0.63
CA GLU A 133 -6.39 -15.82 0.96
C GLU A 133 -6.67 -16.03 2.46
N SER A 134 -6.14 -15.20 3.36
CA SER A 134 -6.53 -15.20 4.78
C SER A 134 -7.44 -14.01 5.09
N GLY A 135 -8.75 -14.22 4.95
CA GLY A 135 -9.77 -13.24 5.30
C GLY A 135 -9.70 -12.83 6.78
N SER A 136 -9.02 -11.72 7.06
CA SER A 136 -9.34 -10.77 8.13
C SER A 136 -8.64 -9.48 7.77
N SER A 137 -9.43 -8.47 7.43
CA SER A 137 -9.01 -7.14 7.02
C SER A 137 -8.18 -6.44 8.10
N HIS A 138 -6.89 -6.75 8.19
CA HIS A 138 -5.93 -5.87 8.83
C HIS A 138 -5.49 -4.82 7.81
N ILE A 139 -6.47 -4.00 7.42
CA ILE A 139 -6.23 -2.75 6.73
C ILE A 139 -5.43 -1.90 7.71
N ASP A 140 -4.24 -1.45 7.30
CA ASP A 140 -3.38 -0.59 8.10
C ASP A 140 -4.20 0.55 8.69
N ASN A 141 -4.35 0.60 10.02
CA ASN A 141 -5.10 1.65 10.70
C ASN A 141 -4.55 3.05 10.41
N THR A 142 -3.29 3.17 9.97
CA THR A 142 -2.69 4.42 9.47
C THR A 142 -3.22 4.79 8.10
N THR A 143 -3.24 3.86 7.12
CA THR A 143 -3.83 4.12 5.80
C THR A 143 -5.35 4.31 5.89
N TYR A 144 -6.04 3.54 6.74
CA TYR A 144 -7.48 3.69 6.94
C TYR A 144 -7.83 4.97 7.69
N LYS A 145 -7.00 5.40 8.65
CA LYS A 145 -7.15 6.70 9.31
C LYS A 145 -6.86 7.83 8.34
N ASP A 146 -5.80 7.75 7.55
CA ASP A 146 -5.49 8.76 6.54
C ASP A 146 -6.56 8.82 5.44
N GLU A 147 -7.07 7.67 4.98
CA GLU A 147 -8.17 7.60 4.00
C GLU A 147 -9.50 8.06 4.61
N LEU A 148 -9.79 7.76 5.88
CA LEU A 148 -10.99 8.20 6.58
C LEU A 148 -10.92 9.70 6.89
N ASP A 149 -9.76 10.21 7.30
CA ASP A 149 -9.51 11.63 7.54
C ASP A 149 -9.60 12.39 6.22
N LEU A 150 -9.05 11.84 5.12
CA LEU A 150 -9.16 12.42 3.78
C LEU A 150 -10.60 12.37 3.24
N LEU A 151 -11.33 11.27 3.47
CA LEU A 151 -12.74 11.13 3.14
C LEU A 151 -13.59 12.16 3.91
N ASN A 152 -13.38 12.27 5.22
CA ASN A 152 -14.05 13.24 6.07
C ASN A 152 -13.74 14.68 5.65
N TYR A 153 -12.47 14.97 5.33
CA TYR A 153 -12.05 16.25 4.79
C TYR A 153 -12.79 16.59 3.49
N TYR A 154 -12.84 15.67 2.53
CA TYR A 154 -13.54 15.90 1.27
C TYR A 154 -15.05 16.05 1.46
N LEU A 155 -15.68 15.23 2.31
CA LEU A 155 -17.11 15.36 2.60
C LEU A 155 -17.44 16.67 3.30
N LEU A 156 -16.64 17.08 4.28
CA LEU A 156 -16.81 18.34 5.00
C LEU A 156 -16.65 19.52 4.03
N LYS A 157 -15.55 19.56 3.27
CA LYS A 157 -15.28 20.65 2.34
C LYS A 157 -16.32 20.73 1.22
N ALA A 158 -16.80 19.60 0.73
CA ALA A 158 -17.88 19.58 -0.24
C ALA A 158 -19.19 20.16 0.33
N LYS A 159 -19.54 19.82 1.57
CA LYS A 159 -20.72 20.36 2.26
C LYS A 159 -20.60 21.86 2.52
N GLU A 160 -19.47 22.32 3.06
CA GLU A 160 -19.19 23.75 3.28
C GLU A 160 -19.36 24.55 1.98
N LEU A 161 -18.67 24.14 0.91
CA LEU A 161 -18.76 24.81 -0.38
C LEU A 161 -20.16 24.77 -0.97
N SER A 162 -20.93 23.70 -0.72
CA SER A 162 -22.31 23.59 -1.18
C SER A 162 -23.25 24.54 -0.43
N SER A 163 -23.02 24.73 0.86
CA SER A 163 -23.77 25.68 1.71
C SER A 163 -23.41 27.13 1.36
N GLU A 164 -22.11 27.45 1.27
CA GLU A 164 -21.64 28.78 0.86
C GLU A 164 -22.17 29.18 -0.53
N ALA A 165 -22.28 28.21 -1.46
CA ALA A 165 -22.87 28.45 -2.77
C ALA A 165 -24.37 28.76 -2.71
N LEU A 166 -25.11 28.17 -1.75
CA LEU A 166 -26.51 28.50 -1.53
C LEU A 166 -26.66 29.92 -0.95
N GLU A 167 -25.76 30.33 -0.06
CA GLU A 167 -25.72 31.69 0.48
C GLU A 167 -25.39 32.72 -0.61
N ASP A 168 -24.39 32.45 -1.44
CA ASP A 168 -24.08 33.29 -2.61
C ASP A 168 -25.30 33.45 -3.52
N LEU A 169 -26.01 32.35 -3.79
CA LEU A 169 -27.21 32.38 -4.62
C LEU A 169 -28.31 33.26 -4.00
N GLN A 170 -28.54 33.14 -2.70
CA GLN A 170 -29.50 33.98 -1.98
C GLN A 170 -29.12 35.46 -2.02
N ASN A 171 -27.82 35.76 -2.06
CA ASN A 171 -27.27 37.10 -2.20
C ASN A 171 -27.17 37.58 -3.66
N ASN A 172 -27.79 36.90 -4.62
CA ASN A 172 -27.72 37.16 -6.07
C ASN A 172 -26.31 37.08 -6.68
N ASN A 173 -25.34 36.49 -5.99
CA ASN A 173 -23.98 36.25 -6.50
C ASN A 173 -23.92 34.93 -7.29
N VAL A 174 -24.65 34.89 -8.41
CA VAL A 174 -24.90 33.66 -9.18
C VAL A 174 -23.62 32.99 -9.70
N ASP A 175 -22.67 33.77 -10.22
CA ASP A 175 -21.42 33.23 -10.77
C ASP A 175 -20.54 32.58 -9.69
N ASP A 176 -20.49 33.20 -8.50
CA ASP A 176 -19.75 32.67 -7.36
C ASP A 176 -20.41 31.41 -6.80
N ALA A 177 -21.74 31.38 -6.73
CA ALA A 177 -22.51 30.20 -6.36
C ALA A 177 -22.19 29.00 -7.27
N VAL A 178 -22.22 29.21 -8.59
CA VAL A 178 -21.89 28.16 -9.58
C VAL A 178 -20.43 27.71 -9.43
N LYS A 179 -19.49 28.63 -9.22
CA LYS A 179 -18.08 28.32 -9.01
C LYS A 179 -17.86 27.47 -7.76
N LYS A 180 -18.51 27.80 -6.64
CA LYS A 180 -18.43 27.04 -5.38
C LYS A 180 -19.09 25.68 -5.50
N TRP A 181 -20.25 25.55 -6.15
CA TRP A 181 -20.87 24.25 -6.44
C TRP A 181 -20.00 23.35 -7.32
N ASN A 182 -19.32 23.89 -8.33
CA ASN A 182 -18.39 23.10 -9.15
C ASN A 182 -17.22 22.56 -8.30
N LYS A 183 -16.64 23.38 -7.41
CA LYS A 183 -15.62 22.93 -6.46
C LYS A 183 -16.16 21.87 -5.48
N SER A 184 -17.40 22.03 -5.00
CA SER A 184 -18.07 21.03 -4.17
C SER A 184 -18.20 19.68 -4.89
N LEU A 185 -18.58 19.69 -6.19
CA LEU A 185 -18.63 18.48 -7.01
C LEU A 185 -17.28 17.79 -7.15
N GLU A 186 -16.18 18.54 -7.30
CA GLU A 186 -14.84 17.96 -7.34
C GLU A 186 -14.50 17.22 -6.04
N HIS A 187 -14.84 17.81 -4.89
CA HIS A 187 -14.63 17.18 -3.59
C HIS A 187 -15.51 15.95 -3.37
N TYR A 188 -16.80 16.00 -3.75
CA TYR A 188 -17.66 14.82 -3.70
C TYR A 188 -17.17 13.68 -4.59
N LYS A 189 -16.66 13.97 -5.80
CA LYS A 189 -16.05 12.94 -6.68
C LYS A 189 -14.81 12.31 -6.04
N LYS A 190 -13.99 13.09 -5.33
CA LYS A 190 -12.84 12.55 -4.58
C LYS A 190 -13.30 11.67 -3.41
N ALA A 191 -14.32 12.09 -2.67
CA ALA A 191 -14.94 11.28 -1.61
C ALA A 191 -15.56 9.97 -2.16
N GLU A 192 -16.25 10.03 -3.31
CA GLU A 192 -16.87 8.86 -3.96
C GLU A 192 -15.82 7.79 -4.32
N LYS A 193 -14.66 8.21 -4.84
CA LYS A 193 -13.55 7.30 -5.15
C LYS A 193 -13.08 6.54 -3.91
N ILE A 194 -12.93 7.22 -2.79
CA ILE A 194 -12.51 6.59 -1.52
C ILE A 194 -13.62 5.65 -1.01
N ALA A 195 -14.88 6.08 -1.06
CA ALA A 195 -16.02 5.24 -0.65
C ALA A 195 -16.12 3.93 -1.48
N LYS A 196 -15.86 4.00 -2.80
CA LYS A 196 -15.77 2.82 -3.69
C LYS A 196 -14.65 1.86 -3.31
N LEU A 197 -13.47 2.38 -2.97
CA LEU A 197 -12.35 1.55 -2.48
C LEU A 197 -12.72 0.83 -1.19
N ARG A 198 -13.49 1.49 -0.32
CA ARG A 198 -13.99 0.93 0.95
C ARG A 198 -15.21 0.01 0.79
N LYS A 199 -15.78 -0.09 -0.42
CA LYS A 199 -17.01 -0.84 -0.71
C LYS A 199 -18.19 -0.43 0.20
N ASP A 200 -18.29 0.87 0.50
CA ASP A 200 -19.34 1.45 1.35
C ASP A 200 -20.51 1.94 0.48
N ASP A 201 -21.41 1.00 0.12
CA ASP A 201 -22.50 1.25 -0.83
C ASP A 201 -23.51 2.30 -0.33
N GLU A 202 -23.74 2.39 0.98
CA GLU A 202 -24.62 3.40 1.58
C GLU A 202 -24.02 4.80 1.44
N LEU A 203 -22.74 4.96 1.76
CA LEU A 203 -22.04 6.23 1.59
C LEU A 203 -21.94 6.64 0.12
N ILE A 204 -21.67 5.70 -0.78
CA ILE A 204 -21.67 5.95 -2.23
C ILE A 204 -23.04 6.47 -2.68
N SER A 205 -24.12 5.83 -2.24
CA SER A 205 -25.49 6.28 -2.55
C SER A 205 -25.77 7.69 -2.04
N SER A 206 -25.36 7.99 -0.80
CA SER A 206 -25.49 9.31 -0.19
C SER A 206 -24.71 10.40 -0.96
N ILE A 207 -23.45 10.11 -1.31
CA ILE A 207 -22.61 11.02 -2.11
C ILE A 207 -23.25 11.27 -3.49
N ASN A 208 -23.73 10.23 -4.16
CA ASN A 208 -24.35 10.34 -5.47
C ASN A 208 -25.64 11.16 -5.44
N LYS A 209 -26.43 11.05 -4.38
CA LYS A 209 -27.60 11.90 -4.16
C LYS A 209 -27.21 13.37 -4.07
N ASN A 210 -26.16 13.70 -3.31
CA ASN A 210 -25.67 15.09 -3.19
C ASN A 210 -25.10 15.62 -4.50
N ILE A 211 -24.33 14.82 -5.24
CA ILE A 211 -23.83 15.17 -6.57
C ILE A 211 -25.00 15.48 -7.50
N LYS A 212 -26.03 14.64 -7.52
CA LYS A 212 -27.23 14.84 -8.36
C LYS A 212 -27.91 16.16 -8.03
N THR A 213 -28.13 16.46 -6.74
CA THR A 213 -28.72 17.72 -6.30
C THR A 213 -27.91 18.93 -6.76
N ILE A 214 -26.59 18.92 -6.58
CA ILE A 214 -25.74 20.05 -6.98
C ILE A 214 -25.74 20.24 -8.50
N VAL A 215 -25.62 19.16 -9.27
CA VAL A 215 -25.71 19.22 -10.74
C VAL A 215 -27.04 19.82 -11.19
N GLN A 216 -28.14 19.42 -10.55
CA GLN A 216 -29.46 19.93 -10.88
C GLN A 216 -29.61 21.41 -10.53
N ASN A 217 -29.05 21.86 -9.40
CA ASN A 217 -29.00 23.27 -9.04
C ASN A 217 -28.22 24.11 -10.07
N VAL A 218 -27.02 23.65 -10.47
CA VAL A 218 -26.21 24.32 -11.49
C VAL A 218 -26.95 24.39 -12.83
N LEU A 219 -27.61 23.31 -13.25
CA LEU A 219 -28.39 23.28 -14.49
C LEU A 219 -29.57 24.26 -14.44
N ASN A 220 -30.33 24.27 -13.34
CA ASN A 220 -31.47 25.17 -13.17
C ASN A 220 -31.06 26.64 -13.28
N ILE A 221 -29.94 27.02 -12.66
CA ILE A 221 -29.38 28.37 -12.77
C ILE A 221 -29.01 28.70 -14.21
N LYS A 222 -28.31 27.80 -14.89
CA LYS A 222 -27.88 28.02 -16.29
C LYS A 222 -29.08 28.17 -17.22
N ILE A 223 -30.11 27.34 -17.05
CA ILE A 223 -31.35 27.42 -17.83
C ILE A 223 -32.04 28.76 -17.57
N LYS A 224 -32.17 29.18 -16.30
CA LYS A 224 -32.75 30.47 -15.95
C LYS A 224 -31.99 31.62 -16.61
N SER A 225 -30.65 31.62 -16.52
CA SER A 225 -29.81 32.65 -17.16
C SER A 225 -29.99 32.73 -18.68
N ILE A 226 -30.22 31.60 -19.35
CA ILE A 226 -30.52 31.56 -20.79
C ILE A 226 -31.94 32.09 -21.06
N SER A 227 -32.93 31.65 -20.28
CA SER A 227 -34.31 32.11 -20.40
C SER A 227 -34.44 33.62 -20.22
N ASP A 228 -33.76 34.18 -19.22
CA ASP A 228 -33.75 35.63 -18.93
C ASP A 228 -33.12 36.43 -20.08
N LYS A 229 -32.21 35.83 -20.86
CA LYS A 229 -31.58 36.45 -22.04
C LYS A 229 -32.42 36.36 -23.31
N ILE A 230 -33.38 35.44 -23.39
CA ILE A 230 -34.23 35.23 -24.58
C ILE A 230 -35.58 35.93 -24.42
N GLY A 231 -36.08 36.06 -23.18
CA GLY A 231 -37.40 36.65 -22.87
C GLY A 231 -37.39 38.15 -22.55
N GLY A 232 -36.23 38.80 -22.52
CA GLY A 232 -36.08 40.26 -22.38
C GLY A 232 -35.70 40.89 -23.72
#